data_AF-A0A960TGW3-F1
#
_entry.id   AF-A0A960TGW3-F1
#
_cell.length_a   1.000
_cell.length_b   1.000
_cell.length_c   1.000
_cell.angle_alpha   90.00
_cell.angle_beta   90.00
_cell.angle_gamma   90.00
#
_symmetry.space_group_name_H-M   'P 1'
#
loop_
_entity.id
_entity.type
_entity.pdbx_description
1 polymer ?
#
loop_
_entity_poly.entity_id
_entity_poly.type
_entity_poly.pdbx_seq_one_letter_code
_entity_poly.pdbx_strand_id
1 'polypeptide(L)'
;MFYIQTLLTLLVAFFSYSCASALDKETVISENLSFFEDGKGVSESVQFPHDNITVENGKLTFASSYVNTTEIGLYLNILTLIEKGILQSPRITPKFAKERIIKILQTLDTLETWKGLFYWPYSFENNALTGKSHEVVPAVDNGNLSFSIAAVAGAYLDSQDENEKKIVQLANRILERQKEGYLSIYDTKQKLLSAGWDIHSNKMLGYHIDRKMNESRLATIWAILFTDKKVPVEAFSNMDLKTVKYRKLDGSEISYYITWDGTIFQALLPAIFLEEDILIKDYDKVRNIVYAQEDYIQKNWIPAFISAASTPENGYTGMGIDEMAELVIGYKNPSTYVDFGTPHATALTYLVDKKLAMKHLSRLRTRYPGIDSGGFGWYDCISKDGRINSKILSLDQGMLVLAFYSKETRSYVKKFLKSKGKIEVLNEIYSHFHE
;
A
#
# COMPACT_ATOMS: atom_id res chain seq x y z
N MET A 1 22.70 -56.07 -30.95
CA MET A 1 21.27 -56.04 -30.55
C MET A 1 21.15 -55.95 -29.03
N PHE A 2 21.66 -54.86 -28.42
CA PHE A 2 21.51 -54.52 -27.00
C PHE A 2 22.13 -53.14 -26.82
N TYR A 3 21.45 -52.04 -27.17
CA TYR A 3 21.82 -50.66 -26.77
C TYR A 3 20.76 -49.60 -27.17
N ILE A 4 19.47 -49.95 -27.22
CA ILE A 4 18.38 -48.99 -27.57
C ILE A 4 17.26 -48.97 -26.51
N GLN A 5 17.44 -49.60 -25.34
CA GLN A 5 16.37 -49.71 -24.34
C GLN A 5 16.57 -48.90 -23.05
N THR A 6 17.69 -48.18 -22.91
CA THR A 6 17.97 -47.39 -21.69
C THR A 6 17.76 -45.89 -21.86
N LEU A 7 17.53 -45.39 -23.08
CA LEU A 7 17.25 -43.96 -23.32
C LEU A 7 15.76 -43.59 -23.27
N LEU A 8 14.84 -44.56 -23.31
CA LEU A 8 13.40 -44.29 -23.29
C LEU A 8 12.83 -44.06 -21.87
N THR A 9 13.55 -44.44 -20.82
CA THR A 9 13.09 -44.28 -19.43
C THR A 9 13.50 -42.95 -18.80
N LEU A 10 14.46 -42.23 -19.41
CA LEU A 10 14.87 -40.87 -18.97
C LEU A 10 14.12 -39.75 -19.70
N LEU A 11 13.45 -40.05 -20.82
CA LEU A 11 12.66 -39.06 -21.57
C LEU A 11 11.18 -38.95 -21.14
N VAL A 12 10.71 -39.83 -20.25
CA VAL A 12 9.33 -39.82 -19.73
C VAL A 12 9.22 -39.17 -18.34
N ALA A 13 10.35 -38.80 -17.71
CA ALA A 13 10.37 -38.11 -16.43
C ALA A 13 10.32 -36.56 -16.53
N PHE A 14 10.21 -35.99 -17.73
CA PHE A 14 10.28 -34.52 -17.92
C PHE A 14 9.01 -33.82 -18.42
N PHE A 15 7.90 -34.53 -18.63
CA PHE A 15 6.61 -33.91 -18.95
C PHE A 15 5.44 -34.64 -18.28
N SER A 16 5.43 -34.58 -16.96
CA SER A 16 4.18 -34.63 -16.20
C SER A 16 4.20 -33.53 -15.14
N TYR A 17 4.43 -32.29 -15.58
CA TYR A 17 3.78 -31.18 -14.90
C TYR A 17 2.29 -31.41 -15.13
N SER A 18 1.65 -32.04 -14.14
CA SER A 18 0.23 -31.85 -13.87
C SER A 18 -0.10 -30.40 -14.22
N CYS A 19 -1.12 -30.17 -15.05
CA CYS A 19 -1.79 -28.88 -15.15
C CYS A 19 -2.32 -28.54 -13.75
N ALA A 20 -1.45 -28.09 -12.85
CA ALA A 20 -1.86 -27.36 -11.68
C ALA A 20 -2.70 -26.21 -12.23
N SER A 21 -3.97 -26.19 -11.88
CA SER A 21 -4.87 -25.09 -12.22
C SER A 21 -4.16 -23.79 -11.87
N ALA A 22 -4.13 -22.84 -12.81
CA ALA A 22 -3.56 -21.52 -12.56
C ALA A 22 -4.14 -20.96 -11.25
N LEU A 23 -3.27 -20.41 -10.40
CA LEU A 23 -3.66 -19.88 -9.11
C LEU A 23 -4.74 -18.82 -9.33
N ASP A 24 -5.92 -19.03 -8.76
CA ASP A 24 -7.00 -18.07 -8.88
C ASP A 24 -6.83 -16.91 -7.88
N LYS A 25 -7.50 -15.81 -8.17
CA LYS A 25 -7.45 -14.57 -7.39
C LYS A 25 -7.94 -14.79 -5.95
N GLU A 26 -9.01 -15.57 -5.76
CA GLU A 26 -9.62 -15.79 -4.44
C GLU A 26 -8.70 -16.61 -3.54
N THR A 27 -7.92 -17.55 -4.11
CA THR A 27 -6.88 -18.27 -3.36
C THR A 27 -5.78 -17.32 -2.86
N VAL A 28 -5.25 -16.43 -3.71
CA VAL A 28 -4.25 -15.43 -3.29
C VAL A 28 -4.80 -14.55 -2.17
N ILE A 29 -6.02 -14.06 -2.33
CA ILE A 29 -6.68 -13.21 -1.33
C ILE A 29 -6.87 -13.97 -0.01
N SER A 30 -7.41 -15.19 -0.06
CA SER A 30 -7.70 -16.00 1.12
C SER A 30 -6.42 -16.33 1.91
N GLU A 31 -5.34 -16.73 1.24
CA GLU A 31 -4.05 -17.02 1.87
C GLU A 31 -3.49 -15.79 2.61
N ASN A 32 -3.61 -14.60 2.00
CA ASN A 32 -3.09 -13.35 2.57
C ASN A 32 -4.01 -12.71 3.61
N LEU A 33 -5.33 -12.91 3.51
CA LEU A 33 -6.30 -12.48 4.52
C LEU A 33 -6.06 -13.10 5.90
N SER A 34 -5.40 -14.26 5.95
CA SER A 34 -5.05 -14.88 7.22
C SER A 34 -4.10 -14.06 8.07
N PHE A 35 -3.36 -13.11 7.51
CA PHE A 35 -2.60 -12.14 8.31
C PHE A 35 -3.50 -11.38 9.29
N PHE A 36 -4.71 -11.01 8.85
CA PHE A 36 -5.62 -10.12 9.57
C PHE A 36 -6.49 -10.82 10.65
N GLU A 37 -6.19 -12.09 10.94
CA GLU A 37 -6.81 -12.83 12.04
C GLU A 37 -6.16 -12.45 13.39
N ASP A 38 -6.97 -12.38 14.44
CA ASP A 38 -6.48 -12.18 15.81
C ASP A 38 -5.52 -13.31 16.21
N GLY A 39 -4.40 -12.96 16.85
CA GLY A 39 -3.36 -13.91 17.25
C GLY A 39 -2.36 -14.26 16.16
N LYS A 40 -2.53 -13.68 14.96
CA LYS A 40 -1.58 -13.77 13.85
C LYS A 40 -0.90 -12.43 13.61
N GLY A 41 -1.25 -11.75 12.52
CA GLY A 41 -0.79 -10.39 12.24
C GLY A 41 -1.54 -9.31 13.03
N VAL A 42 -2.63 -9.67 13.73
CA VAL A 42 -3.40 -8.75 14.56
C VAL A 42 -3.30 -9.15 16.03
N SER A 43 -2.99 -8.18 16.89
CA SER A 43 -2.89 -8.38 18.34
C SER A 43 -4.24 -8.81 18.93
N GLU A 44 -4.29 -9.91 19.68
CA GLU A 44 -5.51 -10.36 20.36
C GLU A 44 -5.98 -9.35 21.42
N SER A 45 -5.04 -8.71 22.12
CA SER A 45 -5.35 -7.82 23.24
C SER A 45 -5.69 -6.40 22.78
N VAL A 46 -4.85 -5.82 21.92
CA VAL A 46 -5.01 -4.44 21.45
C VAL A 46 -6.03 -4.38 20.32
N GLN A 47 -6.13 -5.44 19.50
CA GLN A 47 -7.04 -5.57 18.36
C GLN A 47 -6.70 -4.65 17.18
N PHE A 48 -5.40 -4.37 17.02
CA PHE A 48 -4.78 -3.64 15.91
C PHE A 48 -3.69 -4.51 15.25
N PRO A 49 -3.42 -4.32 13.94
CA PRO A 49 -2.35 -5.06 13.27
C PRO A 49 -1.00 -4.70 13.88
N HIS A 50 -0.14 -5.70 14.02
CA HIS A 50 1.29 -5.49 14.24
C HIS A 50 1.88 -4.91 12.95
N ASP A 51 2.76 -3.92 13.05
CA ASP A 51 3.48 -3.38 11.89
C ASP A 51 4.20 -4.49 11.10
N ASN A 52 4.79 -5.44 11.82
CA ASN A 52 5.38 -6.62 11.22
C ASN A 52 5.37 -7.81 12.17
N ILE A 53 5.40 -9.00 11.56
CA ILE A 53 5.60 -10.27 12.25
C ILE A 53 6.73 -11.06 11.59
N THR A 54 7.31 -11.98 12.37
CA THR A 54 8.21 -13.02 11.85
C THR A 54 7.56 -14.38 12.04
N VAL A 55 7.54 -15.16 10.97
CA VAL A 55 7.02 -16.52 10.94
C VAL A 55 8.14 -17.46 10.51
N GLU A 56 8.42 -18.46 11.33
CA GLU A 56 9.43 -19.49 11.04
C GLU A 56 8.79 -20.86 11.17
N ASN A 57 8.94 -21.70 10.13
CA ASN A 57 8.37 -23.05 10.09
C ASN A 57 6.86 -23.07 10.40
N GLY A 58 6.12 -22.09 9.89
CA GLY A 58 4.67 -21.95 10.09
C GLY A 58 4.26 -21.54 11.51
N LYS A 59 5.17 -20.97 12.29
CA LYS A 59 4.91 -20.48 13.65
C LYS A 59 5.30 -19.03 13.79
N LEU A 60 4.44 -18.25 14.44
CA LEU A 60 4.75 -16.89 14.86
C LEU A 60 5.90 -16.92 15.88
N THR A 61 7.03 -16.30 15.55
CA THR A 61 8.21 -16.20 16.45
C THR A 61 8.43 -14.79 16.97
N PHE A 62 7.91 -13.79 16.26
CA PHE A 62 7.97 -12.38 16.65
C PHE A 62 6.76 -11.63 16.12
N ALA A 63 6.29 -10.65 16.90
CA ALA A 63 5.30 -9.66 16.48
C ALA A 63 5.70 -8.31 17.08
N SER A 64 5.72 -7.26 16.26
CA SER A 64 6.08 -5.92 16.71
C SER A 64 5.05 -5.37 17.69
N SER A 65 5.46 -4.67 18.74
CA SER A 65 4.54 -4.07 19.71
C SER A 65 4.13 -2.65 19.32
N TYR A 66 3.93 -2.39 18.03
CA TYR A 66 3.53 -1.08 17.52
C TYR A 66 2.83 -1.22 16.16
N VAL A 67 2.20 -0.14 15.71
CA VAL A 67 1.47 -0.05 14.44
C VAL A 67 1.68 1.29 13.75
N ASN A 68 1.72 1.29 12.42
CA ASN A 68 1.64 2.49 11.60
C ASN A 68 0.17 2.81 11.24
N THR A 69 -0.20 4.09 11.29
CA THR A 69 -1.53 4.59 10.89
C THR A 69 -1.96 4.24 9.46
N THR A 70 -1.04 4.11 8.50
CA THR A 70 -1.38 3.59 7.15
C THR A 70 -1.97 2.19 7.25
N GLU A 71 -1.38 1.32 8.06
CA GLU A 71 -1.80 -0.07 8.24
C GLU A 71 -3.17 -0.18 8.90
N ILE A 72 -3.44 0.70 9.88
CA ILE A 72 -4.77 0.85 10.49
C ILE A 72 -5.80 1.18 9.41
N GLY A 73 -5.47 2.11 8.50
CA GLY A 73 -6.33 2.50 7.39
C GLY A 73 -6.64 1.35 6.43
N LEU A 74 -5.61 0.63 5.98
CA LEU A 74 -5.79 -0.51 5.08
C LEU A 74 -6.60 -1.63 5.74
N TYR A 75 -6.34 -1.92 7.02
CA TYR A 75 -7.10 -2.91 7.77
C TYR A 75 -8.58 -2.51 7.91
N LEU A 76 -8.88 -1.25 8.21
CA LEU A 76 -10.25 -0.71 8.23
C LEU A 76 -10.97 -0.95 6.89
N ASN A 77 -10.29 -0.76 5.76
CA ASN A 77 -10.91 -0.97 4.46
C ASN A 77 -11.15 -2.45 4.15
N ILE A 78 -10.22 -3.35 4.51
CA ILE A 78 -10.42 -4.80 4.41
C ILE A 78 -11.62 -5.24 5.24
N LEU A 79 -11.72 -4.82 6.50
CA LEU A 79 -12.87 -5.12 7.35
C LEU A 79 -14.17 -4.57 6.76
N THR A 80 -14.13 -3.36 6.18
CA THR A 80 -15.32 -2.77 5.54
C THR A 80 -15.78 -3.60 4.36
N LEU A 81 -14.88 -4.08 3.51
CA LEU A 81 -15.21 -4.96 2.38
C LEU A 81 -15.79 -6.31 2.86
N ILE A 82 -15.27 -6.86 3.97
CA ILE A 82 -15.79 -8.08 4.59
C ILE A 82 -17.19 -7.85 5.15
N GLU A 83 -17.39 -6.76 5.89
CA GLU A 83 -18.69 -6.40 6.47
C GLU A 83 -19.77 -6.20 5.41
N LYS A 84 -19.40 -5.58 4.29
CA LYS A 84 -20.30 -5.38 3.13
C LYS A 84 -20.51 -6.63 2.28
N GLY A 85 -19.91 -7.76 2.63
CA GLY A 85 -20.05 -9.03 1.90
C GLY A 85 -19.38 -9.03 0.52
N ILE A 86 -18.51 -8.06 0.25
CA ILE A 86 -17.75 -7.93 -1.01
C ILE A 86 -16.54 -8.86 -0.99
N LEU A 87 -15.86 -8.89 0.16
CA LEU A 87 -14.69 -9.71 0.41
C LEU A 87 -15.05 -10.86 1.33
N GLN A 88 -14.83 -12.10 0.90
CA GLN A 88 -15.06 -13.26 1.74
C GLN A 88 -13.79 -13.58 2.53
N SER A 89 -13.93 -13.73 3.84
CA SER A 89 -12.86 -14.25 4.70
C SER A 89 -13.32 -15.57 5.32
N PRO A 90 -12.48 -16.61 5.33
CA PRO A 90 -12.82 -17.88 5.97
C PRO A 90 -12.92 -17.78 7.50
N ARG A 91 -12.38 -16.71 8.10
CA ARG A 91 -12.23 -16.57 9.57
C ARG A 91 -12.81 -15.28 10.13
N ILE A 92 -12.90 -14.21 9.34
CA ILE A 92 -13.47 -12.93 9.77
C ILE A 92 -14.91 -12.84 9.25
N THR A 93 -15.88 -12.87 10.15
CA THR A 93 -17.30 -12.74 9.77
C THR A 93 -17.69 -11.27 9.56
N PRO A 94 -18.74 -10.96 8.76
CA PRO A 94 -19.23 -9.59 8.62
C PRO A 94 -19.59 -8.92 9.96
N LYS A 95 -20.19 -9.68 10.89
CA LYS A 95 -20.52 -9.19 12.23
C LYS A 95 -19.26 -8.79 13.01
N PHE A 96 -18.26 -9.67 13.04
CA PHE A 96 -16.98 -9.39 13.70
C PHE A 96 -16.29 -8.17 13.06
N ALA A 97 -16.30 -8.08 11.73
CA ALA A 97 -15.73 -6.96 11.02
C ALA A 97 -16.39 -5.63 11.40
N LYS A 98 -17.72 -5.57 11.51
CA LYS A 98 -18.46 -4.39 11.98
C LYS A 98 -18.06 -3.98 13.40
N GLU A 99 -18.00 -4.95 14.32
CA GLU A 99 -17.58 -4.72 15.71
C GLU A 99 -16.15 -4.19 15.78
N ARG A 100 -15.24 -4.75 14.98
CA ARG A 100 -13.84 -4.30 14.88
C ARG A 100 -13.71 -2.89 14.30
N ILE A 101 -14.45 -2.55 13.24
CA ILE A 101 -14.47 -1.20 12.65
C ILE A 101 -14.90 -0.17 13.69
N ILE A 102 -15.98 -0.44 14.43
CA ILE A 102 -16.47 0.46 15.47
C ILE A 102 -15.43 0.64 16.55
N LYS A 103 -14.81 -0.45 17.04
CA LYS A 103 -13.74 -0.37 18.06
C LYS A 103 -12.57 0.48 17.57
N ILE A 104 -12.05 0.21 16.37
CA ILE A 104 -10.90 0.95 15.82
C ILE A 104 -11.23 2.43 15.72
N LEU A 105 -12.39 2.80 15.17
CA LEU A 105 -12.79 4.20 15.06
C LEU A 105 -13.00 4.86 16.43
N GLN A 106 -13.55 4.14 17.41
CA GLN A 106 -13.66 4.66 18.78
C GLN A 106 -12.28 4.90 19.42
N THR A 107 -11.35 3.97 19.23
CA THR A 107 -9.96 4.15 19.69
C THR A 107 -9.31 5.33 19.00
N LEU A 108 -9.41 5.45 17.67
CA LEU A 108 -8.87 6.59 16.94
C LEU A 108 -9.49 7.91 17.41
N ASP A 109 -10.80 7.97 17.67
CA ASP A 109 -11.51 9.17 18.15
C ASP A 109 -11.01 9.66 19.52
N THR A 110 -10.44 8.79 20.36
CA THR A 110 -9.89 9.17 21.68
C THR A 110 -8.38 9.13 21.78
N LEU A 111 -7.68 8.57 20.78
CA LEU A 111 -6.23 8.44 20.75
C LEU A 111 -5.56 9.82 20.80
N GLU A 112 -4.45 9.93 21.51
CA GLU A 112 -3.68 11.15 21.57
C GLU A 112 -3.13 11.51 20.19
N THR A 113 -3.23 12.78 19.80
CA THR A 113 -2.81 13.29 18.48
C THR A 113 -2.14 14.66 18.63
N TRP A 114 -1.36 15.06 17.63
CA TRP A 114 -0.86 16.42 17.51
C TRP A 114 -1.75 17.21 16.55
N LYS A 115 -2.53 18.15 17.10
CA LYS A 115 -3.48 18.97 16.33
C LYS A 115 -4.39 18.13 15.42
N GLY A 116 -4.82 16.99 15.95
CA GLY A 116 -5.66 16.00 15.27
C GLY A 116 -4.95 15.04 14.32
N LEU A 117 -3.70 15.32 13.91
CA LEU A 117 -2.88 14.38 13.16
C LEU A 117 -2.24 13.34 14.08
N PHE A 118 -2.18 12.11 13.58
CA PHE A 118 -1.71 10.95 14.30
C PHE A 118 -0.19 10.83 14.27
N TYR A 119 0.38 10.28 15.34
CA TYR A 119 1.81 10.02 15.46
C TYR A 119 2.23 8.77 14.69
N TRP A 120 3.55 8.64 14.49
CA TRP A 120 4.17 7.39 14.08
C TRP A 120 5.39 7.04 14.94
N PRO A 121 5.49 5.78 15.38
CA PRO A 121 4.41 4.77 15.46
C PRO A 121 3.57 4.92 16.75
N TYR A 122 2.41 4.25 16.84
CA TYR A 122 1.77 4.01 18.15
C TYR A 122 2.20 2.67 18.73
N SER A 123 2.58 2.65 20.00
CA SER A 123 3.03 1.48 20.74
C SER A 123 1.88 0.74 21.42
N PHE A 124 2.05 -0.57 21.59
CA PHE A 124 1.15 -1.46 22.29
C PHE A 124 1.58 -1.56 23.75
N GLU A 125 0.88 -0.86 24.63
CA GLU A 125 1.17 -0.85 26.07
C GLU A 125 -0.11 -1.06 26.87
N ASN A 126 -0.05 -1.91 27.89
CA ASN A 126 -1.19 -2.19 28.78
C ASN A 126 -2.50 -2.53 28.05
N ASN A 127 -2.41 -3.30 26.96
CA ASN A 127 -3.53 -3.69 26.08
C ASN A 127 -4.23 -2.51 25.37
N ALA A 128 -3.51 -1.40 25.13
CA ALA A 128 -4.00 -0.23 24.41
C ALA A 128 -2.92 0.33 23.46
N LEU A 129 -3.35 1.19 22.53
CA LEU A 129 -2.45 2.05 21.77
C LEU A 129 -2.02 3.24 22.63
N THR A 130 -0.73 3.54 22.64
CA THR A 130 -0.11 4.63 23.40
C THR A 130 1.00 5.29 22.57
N GLY A 131 1.32 6.56 22.85
CA GLY A 131 2.41 7.27 22.16
C GLY A 131 2.36 8.79 22.34
N LYS A 132 3.53 9.41 22.54
CA LYS A 132 3.76 10.87 22.45
C LYS A 132 5.24 11.27 22.53
N SER A 133 6.05 10.63 23.38
CA SER A 133 7.43 11.07 23.62
C SER A 133 8.38 10.42 22.62
N HIS A 134 8.99 11.24 21.76
CA HIS A 134 9.91 10.83 20.70
C HIS A 134 9.37 10.48 19.31
N GLU A 135 8.12 10.86 19.04
CA GLU A 135 7.45 10.52 17.77
C GLU A 135 7.43 11.66 16.75
N VAL A 136 7.26 11.28 15.49
CA VAL A 136 7.02 12.17 14.35
C VAL A 136 5.53 12.15 14.02
N VAL A 137 5.01 13.25 13.47
CA VAL A 137 3.68 13.30 12.86
C VAL A 137 3.85 13.22 11.34
N PRO A 138 3.81 12.04 10.73
CA PRO A 138 4.05 11.90 9.29
C PRO A 138 2.83 12.34 8.49
N ALA A 139 3.04 13.25 7.54
CA ALA A 139 1.97 13.69 6.64
C ALA A 139 1.47 12.54 5.75
N VAL A 140 2.39 11.69 5.29
CA VAL A 140 2.10 10.55 4.39
C VAL A 140 1.11 9.58 5.02
N ASP A 141 1.42 9.06 6.20
CA ASP A 141 0.56 8.06 6.84
C ASP A 141 -0.77 8.65 7.28
N ASN A 142 -0.79 9.92 7.70
CA ASN A 142 -2.04 10.63 7.96
C ASN A 142 -2.88 10.77 6.70
N GLY A 143 -2.29 11.09 5.54
CA GLY A 143 -2.98 11.16 4.26
C GLY A 143 -3.62 9.83 3.87
N ASN A 144 -2.86 8.74 3.99
CA ASN A 144 -3.34 7.38 3.74
C ASN A 144 -4.50 7.03 4.68
N LEU A 145 -4.34 7.24 5.99
CA LEU A 145 -5.38 7.00 6.99
C LEU A 145 -6.64 7.83 6.70
N SER A 146 -6.48 9.10 6.33
CA SER A 146 -7.62 9.97 6.02
C SER A 146 -8.45 9.44 4.85
N PHE A 147 -7.81 9.01 3.76
CA PHE A 147 -8.50 8.39 2.62
C PHE A 147 -9.12 7.03 2.97
N SER A 148 -8.46 6.23 3.81
CA SER A 148 -9.06 5.01 4.34
C SER A 148 -10.31 5.27 5.16
N ILE A 149 -10.29 6.24 6.08
CA ILE A 149 -11.46 6.62 6.89
C ILE A 149 -12.56 7.21 6.01
N ALA A 150 -12.21 7.96 4.95
CA ALA A 150 -13.17 8.43 3.95
C ALA A 150 -13.87 7.27 3.23
N ALA A 151 -13.14 6.22 2.87
CA ALA A 151 -13.71 5.01 2.30
C ALA A 151 -14.66 4.32 3.29
N VAL A 152 -14.27 4.19 4.57
CA VAL A 152 -15.18 3.65 5.60
C VAL A 152 -16.45 4.48 5.67
N ALA A 153 -16.34 5.80 5.85
CA ALA A 153 -17.50 6.70 5.92
C ALA A 153 -18.39 6.55 4.68
N GLY A 154 -17.79 6.53 3.49
CA GLY A 154 -18.46 6.34 2.21
C GLY A 154 -19.31 5.07 2.14
N ALA A 155 -18.79 3.95 2.66
CA ALA A 155 -19.48 2.67 2.70
C ALA A 155 -20.76 2.70 3.54
N TYR A 156 -20.84 3.57 4.55
CA TYR A 156 -21.96 3.67 5.49
C TYR A 156 -22.85 4.90 5.31
N LEU A 157 -22.52 5.82 4.39
CA LEU A 157 -23.20 7.12 4.24
C LEU A 157 -24.73 7.08 4.14
N ASP A 158 -25.29 6.06 3.48
CA ASP A 158 -26.74 5.97 3.24
C ASP A 158 -27.45 5.03 4.24
N SER A 159 -26.71 4.51 5.23
CA SER A 159 -27.25 3.53 6.15
C SER A 159 -28.31 4.12 7.07
N GLN A 160 -29.38 3.36 7.28
CA GLN A 160 -30.43 3.69 8.22
C GLN A 160 -30.21 3.05 9.61
N ASP A 161 -29.26 2.12 9.73
CA ASP A 161 -28.89 1.48 11.00
C ASP A 161 -28.14 2.47 11.91
N GLU A 162 -28.56 2.59 13.17
CA GLU A 162 -27.99 3.56 14.10
C GLU A 162 -26.52 3.28 14.43
N ASN A 163 -26.11 2.01 14.47
CA ASN A 163 -24.69 1.67 14.68
C ASN A 163 -23.82 2.07 13.48
N GLU A 164 -24.35 1.96 12.26
CA GLU A 164 -23.65 2.40 11.04
C GLU A 164 -23.62 3.93 10.89
N LYS A 165 -24.69 4.63 11.31
CA LYS A 165 -24.65 6.09 11.42
C LYS A 165 -23.57 6.54 12.40
N LYS A 166 -23.37 5.82 13.51
CA LYS A 166 -22.28 6.09 14.46
C LYS A 166 -20.89 5.93 13.83
N ILE A 167 -20.70 4.96 12.92
CA ILE A 167 -19.45 4.81 12.15
C ILE A 167 -19.17 6.09 11.34
N VAL A 168 -20.17 6.59 10.61
CA VAL A 168 -20.03 7.84 9.82
C VAL A 168 -19.76 9.05 10.72
N GLN A 169 -20.40 9.15 11.88
CA GLN A 169 -20.16 10.24 12.83
C GLN A 169 -18.74 10.21 13.39
N LEU A 170 -18.24 9.05 13.82
CA LEU A 170 -16.86 8.86 14.29
C LEU A 170 -15.85 9.24 13.21
N ALA A 171 -16.03 8.69 11.99
CA ALA A 171 -15.16 8.97 10.87
C ALA A 171 -15.08 10.47 10.56
N ASN A 172 -16.23 11.16 10.51
CA ASN A 172 -16.23 12.62 10.31
C ASN A 172 -15.51 13.37 11.43
N ARG A 173 -15.73 13.04 12.71
CA ARG A 173 -15.02 13.72 13.81
C ARG A 173 -13.51 13.57 13.71
N ILE A 174 -13.03 12.36 13.41
CA ILE A 174 -11.60 12.07 13.25
C ILE A 174 -11.01 12.86 12.09
N LEU A 175 -11.70 12.93 10.95
CA LEU A 175 -11.22 13.66 9.77
C LEU A 175 -11.23 15.18 9.98
N GLU A 176 -12.29 15.73 10.56
CA GLU A 176 -12.43 17.19 10.74
C GLU A 176 -11.38 17.75 11.71
N ARG A 177 -11.01 17.00 12.75
CA ARG A 177 -10.00 17.46 13.73
C ARG A 177 -8.58 17.51 13.16
N GLN A 178 -8.26 16.79 12.09
CA GLN A 178 -6.93 16.79 11.45
C GLN A 178 -6.60 18.12 10.75
N LYS A 179 -7.61 18.95 10.50
CA LYS A 179 -7.48 20.20 9.73
C LYS A 179 -6.40 21.14 10.27
N GLU A 180 -6.35 21.32 11.59
CA GLU A 180 -5.34 22.21 12.19
C GLU A 180 -3.92 21.69 11.98
N GLY A 181 -3.72 20.37 12.11
CA GLY A 181 -2.43 19.74 11.84
C GLY A 181 -2.00 19.92 10.38
N TYR A 182 -2.87 19.65 9.39
CA TYR A 182 -2.57 19.87 7.98
C TYR A 182 -2.20 21.33 7.67
N LEU A 183 -2.91 22.30 8.27
CA LEU A 183 -2.56 23.72 8.16
C LEU A 183 -1.19 24.03 8.77
N SER A 184 -0.82 23.35 9.86
CA SER A 184 0.43 23.60 10.59
C SER A 184 1.67 23.04 9.86
N ILE A 185 1.49 22.08 8.97
CA ILE A 185 2.56 21.49 8.14
C ILE A 185 2.58 22.02 6.70
N TYR A 186 1.73 23.01 6.37
CA TYR A 186 1.82 23.68 5.07
C TYR A 186 2.85 24.81 5.12
N ASP A 187 3.90 24.68 4.32
CA ASP A 187 4.94 25.70 4.21
C ASP A 187 4.51 26.76 3.20
N THR A 188 4.00 27.89 3.71
CA THR A 188 3.56 29.01 2.88
C THR A 188 4.67 29.67 2.04
N LYS A 189 5.94 29.50 2.41
CA LYS A 189 7.08 30.05 1.65
C LYS A 189 7.43 29.14 0.48
N GLN A 190 7.54 27.84 0.74
CA GLN A 190 7.83 26.84 -0.29
C GLN A 190 6.59 26.52 -1.14
N LYS A 191 5.39 26.84 -0.64
CA LYS A 191 4.10 26.48 -1.23
C LYS A 191 4.00 24.97 -1.49
N LEU A 192 4.45 24.19 -0.50
CA LEU A 192 4.44 22.74 -0.48
C LEU A 192 4.03 22.26 0.91
N LEU A 193 3.54 21.02 1.01
CA LEU A 193 3.31 20.39 2.30
C LEU A 193 4.65 19.86 2.85
N SER A 194 4.98 20.14 4.10
CA SER A 194 6.06 19.45 4.81
C SER A 194 5.72 17.96 4.91
N ALA A 195 6.73 17.10 4.88
CA ALA A 195 6.54 15.66 5.08
C ALA A 195 6.02 15.31 6.48
N GLY A 196 6.03 16.25 7.41
CA GLY A 196 5.46 16.07 8.74
C GLY A 196 5.92 17.10 9.76
N TRP A 197 5.76 16.74 11.03
CA TRP A 197 6.18 17.53 12.18
C TRP A 197 7.02 16.70 13.14
N ASP A 198 8.12 17.28 13.61
CA ASP A 198 8.95 16.71 14.66
C ASP A 198 8.52 17.25 16.03
N ILE A 199 8.08 16.35 16.92
CA ILE A 199 7.50 16.74 18.22
C ILE A 199 8.57 17.29 19.18
N HIS A 200 9.80 16.82 19.09
CA HIS A 200 10.89 17.25 19.97
C HIS A 200 11.37 18.66 19.72
N SER A 201 11.75 18.92 18.47
CA SER A 201 12.23 20.22 18.01
C SER A 201 11.09 21.20 17.80
N ASN A 202 9.85 20.70 17.79
CA ASN A 202 8.61 21.44 17.56
C ASN A 202 8.69 22.26 16.26
N LYS A 203 9.05 21.59 15.17
CA LYS A 203 9.24 22.16 13.83
C LYS A 203 8.73 21.23 12.76
N MET A 204 8.45 21.79 11.59
CA MET A 204 8.28 21.00 10.37
C MET A 204 9.55 20.17 10.10
N LEU A 205 9.37 18.96 9.58
CA LEU A 205 10.48 18.16 9.08
C LEU A 205 11.24 18.91 7.97
N GLY A 206 12.52 18.58 7.81
CA GLY A 206 13.42 19.30 6.89
C GLY A 206 13.22 19.01 5.40
N TYR A 207 12.16 18.30 5.03
CA TYR A 207 11.85 17.92 3.65
C TYR A 207 10.34 18.02 3.38
N HIS A 208 9.99 18.23 2.12
CA HIS A 208 8.62 18.48 1.66
C HIS A 208 8.12 17.36 0.76
N ILE A 209 6.81 17.27 0.63
CA ILE A 209 6.15 16.44 -0.36
C ILE A 209 6.14 17.23 -1.67
N ASP A 210 7.08 16.88 -2.56
CA ASP A 210 7.42 17.67 -3.74
C ASP A 210 7.44 16.86 -5.05
N ARG A 211 6.95 15.61 -5.03
CA ARG A 211 6.85 14.74 -6.23
C ARG A 211 5.44 14.24 -6.46
N LYS A 212 4.88 14.53 -7.64
CA LYS A 212 3.54 14.05 -8.05
C LYS A 212 3.50 12.54 -8.24
N MET A 213 4.63 11.89 -8.54
CA MET A 213 4.70 10.42 -8.71
C MET A 213 5.32 9.74 -7.47
N ASN A 214 4.75 10.05 -6.31
CA ASN A 214 5.11 9.48 -5.01
C ASN A 214 3.85 9.24 -4.16
N GLU A 215 3.82 8.23 -3.29
CA GLU A 215 2.67 7.85 -2.47
C GLU A 215 2.20 8.98 -1.56
N SER A 216 3.15 9.81 -1.13
CA SER A 216 2.93 10.98 -0.27
C SER A 216 1.95 12.01 -0.86
N ARG A 217 1.70 11.98 -2.17
CA ARG A 217 0.75 12.90 -2.83
C ARG A 217 -0.64 12.88 -2.22
N LEU A 218 -1.08 11.76 -1.63
CA LEU A 218 -2.37 11.70 -0.94
C LEU A 218 -2.45 12.71 0.21
N ALA A 219 -1.36 12.94 0.95
CA ALA A 219 -1.36 13.92 2.03
C ALA A 219 -1.59 15.34 1.50
N THR A 220 -0.92 15.72 0.42
CA THR A 220 -1.11 17.03 -0.23
C THR A 220 -2.53 17.17 -0.79
N ILE A 221 -3.05 16.14 -1.48
CA ILE A 221 -4.43 16.13 -2.00
C ILE A 221 -5.41 16.31 -0.83
N TRP A 222 -5.28 15.53 0.23
CA TRP A 222 -6.17 15.61 1.39
C TRP A 222 -6.14 16.99 2.05
N ALA A 223 -4.95 17.56 2.24
CA ALA A 223 -4.78 18.89 2.81
C ALA A 223 -5.52 19.96 1.98
N ILE A 224 -5.44 19.91 0.64
CA ILE A 224 -6.16 20.85 -0.23
C ILE A 224 -7.68 20.66 -0.09
N LEU A 225 -8.15 19.41 -0.09
CA LEU A 225 -9.59 19.12 -0.03
C LEU A 225 -10.24 19.57 1.29
N PHE A 226 -9.56 19.44 2.44
CA PHE A 226 -10.19 19.56 3.76
C PHE A 226 -9.70 20.72 4.63
N THR A 227 -8.95 21.68 4.08
CA THR A 227 -8.51 22.88 4.81
C THR A 227 -9.20 24.17 4.38
N ASP A 228 -10.39 24.09 3.77
CA ASP A 228 -11.17 25.24 3.30
C ASP A 228 -10.38 26.21 2.42
N LYS A 229 -9.60 25.68 1.47
CA LYS A 229 -8.74 26.44 0.54
C LYS A 229 -7.58 27.21 1.19
N LYS A 230 -7.30 26.99 2.48
CA LYS A 230 -6.13 27.58 3.15
C LYS A 230 -4.82 26.88 2.80
N VAL A 231 -4.86 25.57 2.51
CA VAL A 231 -3.85 24.91 1.67
C VAL A 231 -4.38 24.99 0.24
N PRO A 232 -3.77 25.82 -0.62
CA PRO A 232 -4.31 26.08 -1.94
C PRO A 232 -3.79 25.03 -2.95
N VAL A 233 -4.39 24.98 -4.14
CA VAL A 233 -4.05 23.96 -5.19
C VAL A 233 -2.59 24.04 -5.61
N GLU A 234 -1.94 25.19 -5.43
CA GLU A 234 -0.51 25.40 -5.65
C GLU A 234 0.36 24.42 -4.86
N ALA A 235 -0.11 23.95 -3.69
CA ALA A 235 0.59 22.92 -2.92
C ALA A 235 0.82 21.63 -3.73
N PHE A 236 -0.09 21.33 -4.67
CA PHE A 236 0.04 20.20 -5.60
C PHE A 236 0.66 20.60 -6.93
N SER A 237 0.26 21.75 -7.50
CA SER A 237 0.77 22.15 -8.82
C SER A 237 2.27 22.44 -8.82
N ASN A 238 2.84 22.86 -7.68
CA ASN A 238 4.27 23.09 -7.51
C ASN A 238 5.09 21.81 -7.29
N MET A 239 4.45 20.65 -7.14
CA MET A 239 5.17 19.37 -7.05
C MET A 239 5.73 19.00 -8.42
N ASP A 240 6.95 18.48 -8.45
CA ASP A 240 7.62 18.05 -9.67
C ASP A 240 6.97 16.77 -10.23
N LEU A 241 6.93 16.67 -11.55
CA LEU A 241 6.63 15.44 -12.29
C LEU A 241 7.63 15.34 -13.44
N LYS A 242 8.31 14.21 -13.54
CA LYS A 242 9.36 14.01 -14.55
C LYS A 242 9.06 12.75 -15.35
N THR A 243 9.15 12.85 -16.66
CA THR A 243 9.11 11.72 -17.59
C THR A 243 10.53 11.31 -17.96
N VAL A 244 10.77 10.00 -17.93
CA VAL A 244 11.99 9.41 -18.48
C VAL A 244 11.63 8.30 -19.46
N LYS A 245 12.62 7.87 -20.24
CA LYS A 245 12.45 6.77 -21.21
C LYS A 245 13.10 5.50 -20.67
N TYR A 246 12.43 4.37 -20.86
CA TYR A 246 12.97 3.03 -20.64
C TYR A 246 13.12 2.33 -21.99
N ARG A 247 14.33 1.82 -22.29
CA ARG A 247 14.57 0.97 -23.46
C ARG A 247 14.44 -0.49 -23.04
N LYS A 248 13.43 -1.16 -23.60
CA LYS A 248 13.14 -2.59 -23.38
C LYS A 248 14.17 -3.50 -24.05
N LEU A 249 14.15 -4.77 -23.64
CA LEU A 249 14.99 -5.82 -24.24
C LEU A 249 14.76 -6.01 -25.75
N ASP A 250 13.54 -5.83 -26.22
CA ASP A 250 13.19 -5.93 -27.66
C ASP A 250 13.64 -4.70 -28.49
N GLY A 251 14.31 -3.73 -27.86
CA GLY A 251 14.79 -2.51 -28.48
C GLY A 251 13.78 -1.36 -28.53
N SER A 252 12.50 -1.62 -28.23
CA SER A 252 11.46 -0.58 -28.16
C SER A 252 11.66 0.35 -26.96
N GLU A 253 11.13 1.57 -27.05
CA GLU A 253 11.19 2.57 -25.98
C GLU A 253 9.79 2.88 -25.47
N ILE A 254 9.64 2.98 -24.15
CA ILE A 254 8.44 3.49 -23.49
C ILE A 254 8.80 4.69 -22.62
N SER A 255 7.87 5.64 -22.48
CA SER A 255 8.03 6.79 -21.59
C SER A 255 7.15 6.61 -20.37
N TYR A 256 7.67 6.91 -19.18
CA TYR A 256 6.94 6.74 -17.92
C TYR A 256 7.30 7.87 -16.94
N TYR A 257 6.43 8.09 -15.97
CA TYR A 257 6.70 9.02 -14.88
C TYR A 257 7.64 8.37 -13.88
N ILE A 258 8.76 9.03 -13.57
CA ILE A 258 9.76 8.51 -12.65
C ILE A 258 9.28 8.64 -11.20
N THR A 259 9.51 7.62 -10.37
CA THR A 259 9.27 7.70 -8.92
C THR A 259 10.54 8.16 -8.21
N TRP A 260 10.45 8.50 -6.91
CA TRP A 260 11.61 9.01 -6.18
C TRP A 260 12.70 7.95 -6.06
N ASP A 261 12.36 6.75 -5.60
CA ASP A 261 13.28 5.63 -5.33
C ASP A 261 13.14 4.42 -6.25
N GLY A 262 12.35 4.54 -7.32
CA GLY A 262 12.19 3.47 -8.31
C GLY A 262 11.30 2.33 -7.84
N THR A 263 10.62 2.47 -6.70
CA THR A 263 9.66 1.47 -6.20
C THR A 263 8.27 1.67 -6.81
N ILE A 264 7.53 0.56 -6.97
CA ILE A 264 6.21 0.60 -7.61
C ILE A 264 5.10 1.14 -6.70
N PHE A 265 5.23 0.98 -5.37
CA PHE A 265 4.18 1.43 -4.45
C PHE A 265 4.04 2.96 -4.42
N GLN A 266 5.14 3.70 -4.60
CA GLN A 266 5.14 5.16 -4.77
C GLN A 266 4.18 5.61 -5.89
N ALA A 267 4.15 4.84 -6.97
CA ALA A 267 3.26 5.09 -8.09
C ALA A 267 1.84 4.57 -7.83
N LEU A 268 1.66 3.41 -7.21
CA LEU A 268 0.39 2.68 -7.29
C LEU A 268 -0.44 2.66 -6.00
N LEU A 269 0.13 2.92 -4.81
CA LEU A 269 -0.65 2.97 -3.56
C LEU A 269 -1.80 3.98 -3.64
N PRO A 270 -1.62 5.21 -4.13
CA PRO A 270 -2.71 6.19 -4.22
C PRO A 270 -3.89 5.74 -5.08
N ALA A 271 -3.61 4.92 -6.10
CA ALA A 271 -4.63 4.33 -6.95
C ALA A 271 -5.47 3.26 -6.22
N ILE A 272 -5.18 2.87 -4.98
CA ILE A 272 -6.13 2.08 -4.17
C ILE A 272 -7.37 2.93 -3.80
N PHE A 273 -7.17 4.23 -3.59
CA PHE A 273 -8.19 5.14 -3.06
C PHE A 273 -8.85 6.02 -4.12
N LEU A 274 -8.09 6.40 -5.15
CA LEU A 274 -8.52 7.34 -6.19
C LEU A 274 -8.57 6.66 -7.56
N GLU A 275 -9.53 7.05 -8.39
CA GLU A 275 -9.67 6.59 -9.79
C GLU A 275 -8.62 7.29 -10.68
N GLU A 276 -7.33 7.10 -10.38
CA GLU A 276 -6.22 7.76 -11.08
C GLU A 276 -6.16 7.40 -12.57
N ASP A 277 -6.72 6.24 -12.97
CA ASP A 277 -6.88 5.83 -14.37
C ASP A 277 -7.85 6.71 -15.17
N ILE A 278 -8.69 7.49 -14.48
CA ILE A 278 -9.59 8.49 -15.06
C ILE A 278 -9.06 9.90 -14.80
N LEU A 279 -8.51 10.15 -13.61
CA LEU A 279 -8.10 11.49 -13.17
C LEU A 279 -6.79 11.96 -13.81
N ILE A 280 -5.82 11.06 -14.04
CA ILE A 280 -4.53 11.41 -14.66
C ILE A 280 -4.69 11.41 -16.18
N LYS A 281 -4.48 12.57 -16.81
CA LYS A 281 -4.65 12.76 -18.25
C LYS A 281 -3.79 11.80 -19.10
N ASP A 282 -2.53 11.61 -18.70
CA ASP A 282 -1.57 10.74 -19.39
C ASP A 282 -1.26 9.52 -18.50
N TYR A 283 -2.30 8.74 -18.20
CA TYR A 283 -2.18 7.55 -17.37
C TYR A 283 -1.35 6.44 -18.04
N ASP A 284 -1.15 6.48 -19.37
CA ASP A 284 -0.28 5.53 -20.07
C ASP A 284 1.17 5.59 -19.55
N LYS A 285 1.65 6.78 -19.15
CA LYS A 285 2.95 6.89 -18.46
C LYS A 285 2.98 6.24 -17.08
N VAL A 286 1.86 6.16 -16.37
CA VAL A 286 1.74 5.38 -15.12
C VAL A 286 1.73 3.90 -15.45
N ARG A 287 0.98 3.46 -16.47
CA ARG A 287 0.97 2.06 -16.94
C ARG A 287 2.37 1.59 -17.34
N ASN A 288 3.14 2.46 -18.00
CA ASN A 288 4.49 2.15 -18.45
C ASN A 288 5.49 1.93 -17.31
N ILE A 289 5.22 2.40 -16.08
CA ILE A 289 6.02 2.02 -14.89
C ILE A 289 5.93 0.50 -14.69
N VAL A 290 4.72 -0.08 -14.79
CA VAL A 290 4.51 -1.53 -14.66
C VAL A 290 5.22 -2.28 -15.78
N TYR A 291 5.10 -1.83 -17.03
CA TYR A 291 5.73 -2.53 -18.16
C TYR A 291 7.26 -2.40 -18.19
N ALA A 292 7.81 -1.26 -17.76
CA ALA A 292 9.26 -1.09 -17.59
C ALA A 292 9.77 -2.03 -16.49
N GLN A 293 9.07 -2.08 -15.36
CA GLN A 293 9.43 -2.95 -14.25
C GLN A 293 9.28 -4.44 -14.63
N GLU A 294 8.26 -4.81 -15.41
CA GLU A 294 8.11 -6.18 -15.93
C GLU A 294 9.31 -6.60 -16.81
N ASP A 295 9.71 -5.75 -17.75
CA ASP A 295 10.88 -6.00 -18.60
C ASP A 295 12.17 -6.09 -17.76
N TYR A 296 12.33 -5.22 -16.77
CA TYR A 296 13.47 -5.24 -15.85
C TYR A 296 13.57 -6.54 -15.05
N ILE A 297 12.47 -7.00 -14.43
CA ILE A 297 12.51 -8.23 -13.62
C ILE A 297 12.74 -9.46 -14.51
N GLN A 298 12.26 -9.46 -15.76
CA GLN A 298 12.53 -10.53 -16.72
C GLN A 298 14.01 -10.54 -17.13
N LYS A 299 14.57 -9.37 -17.49
CA LYS A 299 15.99 -9.21 -17.81
C LYS A 299 16.92 -9.68 -16.70
N ASN A 300 16.54 -9.37 -15.46
CA ASN A 300 17.38 -9.64 -14.29
C ASN A 300 17.05 -10.95 -13.58
N TRP A 301 16.05 -11.70 -14.04
CA TRP A 301 15.56 -12.94 -13.45
C TRP A 301 15.04 -12.80 -12.02
N ILE A 302 14.44 -11.66 -11.70
CA ILE A 302 13.85 -11.39 -10.39
C ILE A 302 12.42 -11.98 -10.36
N PRO A 303 12.03 -12.73 -9.31
CA PRO A 303 10.80 -13.53 -9.35
C PRO A 303 9.51 -12.72 -9.36
N ALA A 304 9.56 -11.51 -8.79
CA ALA A 304 8.42 -10.64 -8.49
C ALA A 304 8.78 -9.17 -8.78
N PHE A 305 7.75 -8.32 -8.81
CA PHE A 305 7.91 -6.85 -8.95
C PHE A 305 8.65 -6.26 -7.74
N ILE A 306 9.29 -5.10 -7.92
CA ILE A 306 10.22 -4.52 -6.94
C ILE A 306 9.58 -3.30 -6.28
N SER A 307 9.64 -3.27 -4.96
CA SER A 307 9.16 -2.19 -4.12
C SER A 307 9.88 -2.16 -2.78
N ALA A 308 9.69 -1.08 -2.02
CA ALA A 308 10.13 -1.00 -0.63
C ALA A 308 9.49 -2.14 0.18
N ALA A 309 10.32 -2.88 0.91
CA ALA A 309 9.92 -4.08 1.64
C ALA A 309 11.04 -4.51 2.60
N SER A 310 10.76 -5.54 3.38
CA SER A 310 11.81 -6.27 4.08
C SER A 310 12.77 -6.97 3.12
N THR A 311 14.01 -7.18 3.56
CA THR A 311 15.06 -7.80 2.73
C THR A 311 15.17 -9.31 2.97
N PRO A 312 15.86 -10.07 2.09
CA PRO A 312 16.14 -11.49 2.30
C PRO A 312 16.88 -11.80 3.61
N GLU A 313 17.63 -10.83 4.14
CA GLU A 313 18.35 -10.88 5.42
C GLU A 313 17.50 -10.40 6.61
N ASN A 314 16.18 -10.32 6.46
CA ASN A 314 15.23 -9.78 7.46
C ASN A 314 15.49 -8.30 7.82
N GLY A 315 16.17 -7.54 6.97
CA GLY A 315 16.30 -6.08 7.07
C GLY A 315 15.08 -5.36 6.47
N TYR A 316 15.26 -4.08 6.13
CA TYR A 316 14.30 -3.27 5.36
C TYR A 316 15.03 -2.43 4.32
N THR A 317 14.44 -2.29 3.13
CA THR A 317 14.89 -1.33 2.12
C THR A 317 13.72 -0.49 1.64
N GLY A 318 13.98 0.81 1.47
CA GLY A 318 13.07 1.73 0.77
C GLY A 318 13.32 1.82 -0.73
N MET A 319 14.28 1.05 -1.26
CA MET A 319 14.83 1.28 -2.60
C MET A 319 14.22 0.34 -3.64
N GLY A 320 14.11 0.83 -4.88
CA GLY A 320 13.57 0.10 -6.02
C GLY A 320 14.58 -0.04 -7.15
N ILE A 321 14.15 0.21 -8.39
CA ILE A 321 15.00 0.06 -9.57
C ILE A 321 15.76 1.36 -9.84
N ASP A 322 17.08 1.28 -9.86
CA ASP A 322 17.96 2.43 -10.11
C ASP A 322 17.65 3.14 -11.45
N GLU A 323 17.38 2.39 -12.53
CA GLU A 323 16.99 2.99 -13.82
C GLU A 323 15.59 3.64 -13.81
N MET A 324 14.87 3.54 -12.69
CA MET A 324 13.55 4.12 -12.45
C MET A 324 13.51 5.07 -11.24
N ALA A 325 14.66 5.33 -10.62
CA ALA A 325 14.78 6.11 -9.40
C ALA A 325 15.33 7.51 -9.69
N GLU A 326 14.57 8.55 -9.37
CA GLU A 326 15.01 9.93 -9.54
C GLU A 326 16.24 10.25 -8.69
N LEU A 327 16.34 9.72 -7.47
CA LEU A 327 17.54 9.95 -6.64
C LEU A 327 18.83 9.43 -7.30
N VAL A 328 18.74 8.40 -8.13
CA VAL A 328 19.89 7.82 -8.83
C VAL A 328 20.14 8.57 -10.13
N ILE A 329 19.12 8.71 -10.99
CA ILE A 329 19.27 9.30 -12.32
C ILE A 329 19.49 10.81 -12.24
N GLY A 330 18.67 11.50 -11.45
CA GLY A 330 18.67 12.96 -11.34
C GLY A 330 19.74 13.48 -10.39
N TYR A 331 19.87 12.85 -9.22
CA TYR A 331 20.76 13.33 -8.15
C TYR A 331 22.10 12.59 -8.09
N LYS A 332 22.31 11.56 -8.93
CA LYS A 332 23.56 10.78 -9.00
C LYS A 332 23.95 10.15 -7.66
N ASN A 333 22.97 9.81 -6.83
CA ASN A 333 23.23 9.02 -5.63
C ASN A 333 23.77 7.64 -6.02
N PRO A 334 24.55 6.99 -5.13
CA PRO A 334 25.02 5.63 -5.37
C PRO A 334 23.88 4.67 -5.69
N SER A 335 24.16 3.71 -6.57
CA SER A 335 23.27 2.59 -6.87
C SER A 335 22.82 1.89 -5.59
N THR A 336 21.53 1.57 -5.54
CA THR A 336 20.89 0.85 -4.43
C THR A 336 20.41 -0.53 -4.84
N TYR A 337 20.98 -1.06 -5.93
CA TYR A 337 20.59 -2.28 -6.62
C TYR A 337 19.94 -3.34 -5.72
N VAL A 338 18.75 -3.75 -6.13
CA VAL A 338 17.92 -4.74 -5.44
C VAL A 338 17.76 -5.97 -6.34
N ASP A 339 18.05 -7.15 -5.79
CA ASP A 339 17.95 -8.45 -6.50
C ASP A 339 16.76 -9.31 -6.03
N PHE A 340 15.81 -8.69 -5.34
CA PHE A 340 14.60 -9.32 -4.84
C PHE A 340 13.35 -8.57 -5.26
N GLY A 341 12.22 -9.26 -5.22
CA GLY A 341 10.90 -8.70 -5.46
C GLY A 341 9.91 -9.11 -4.38
N THR A 342 8.71 -8.55 -4.42
CA THR A 342 7.71 -8.66 -3.34
C THR A 342 6.35 -9.09 -3.90
N PRO A 343 5.58 -9.91 -3.15
CA PRO A 343 4.21 -10.23 -3.52
C PRO A 343 3.30 -9.00 -3.63
N HIS A 344 3.42 -8.05 -2.70
CA HIS A 344 2.54 -6.87 -2.68
C HIS A 344 2.75 -6.00 -3.94
N ALA A 345 4.00 -5.82 -4.38
CA ALA A 345 4.32 -5.06 -5.58
C ALA A 345 3.71 -5.73 -6.80
N THR A 346 3.80 -7.06 -6.85
CA THR A 346 3.22 -7.87 -7.92
C THR A 346 1.69 -7.76 -7.92
N ALA A 347 1.04 -7.77 -6.75
CA ALA A 347 -0.40 -7.59 -6.62
C ALA A 347 -0.86 -6.17 -7.00
N LEU A 348 -0.11 -5.12 -6.64
CA LEU A 348 -0.41 -3.74 -7.02
C LEU A 348 -0.51 -3.56 -8.55
N THR A 349 0.23 -4.34 -9.34
CA THR A 349 0.11 -4.30 -10.81
C THR A 349 -1.29 -4.67 -11.32
N TYR A 350 -2.14 -5.31 -10.50
CA TYR A 350 -3.54 -5.61 -10.82
C TYR A 350 -4.38 -4.33 -11.07
N LEU A 351 -3.96 -3.20 -10.49
CA LEU A 351 -4.55 -1.88 -10.71
C LEU A 351 -4.35 -1.38 -12.15
N VAL A 352 -3.39 -1.96 -12.89
CA VAL A 352 -3.02 -1.59 -14.25
C VAL A 352 -3.36 -2.70 -15.24
N ASP A 353 -2.88 -3.92 -14.98
CA ASP A 353 -3.09 -5.09 -15.84
C ASP A 353 -3.35 -6.34 -15.01
N LYS A 354 -4.63 -6.69 -14.93
CA LYS A 354 -5.13 -7.84 -14.15
C LYS A 354 -4.55 -9.18 -14.61
N LYS A 355 -4.35 -9.36 -15.92
CA LYS A 355 -3.86 -10.63 -16.47
C LYS A 355 -2.39 -10.80 -16.17
N LEU A 356 -1.61 -9.73 -16.33
CA LEU A 356 -0.20 -9.68 -15.99
C LEU A 356 0.02 -9.95 -14.50
N ALA A 357 -0.71 -9.27 -13.62
CA ALA A 357 -0.62 -9.47 -12.17
C ALA A 357 -0.85 -10.94 -11.78
N MET A 358 -1.96 -11.53 -12.24
CA MET A 358 -2.29 -12.92 -11.91
C MET A 358 -1.31 -13.93 -12.52
N LYS A 359 -0.78 -13.65 -13.73
CA LYS A 359 0.28 -14.48 -14.33
C LYS A 359 1.52 -14.51 -13.44
N HIS A 360 1.98 -13.37 -12.94
CA HIS A 360 3.17 -13.29 -12.11
C HIS A 360 2.96 -13.85 -10.70
N LEU A 361 1.80 -13.60 -10.08
CA LEU A 361 1.44 -14.20 -8.78
C LEU A 361 1.32 -15.73 -8.87
N SER A 362 0.67 -16.24 -9.91
CA SER A 362 0.60 -17.69 -10.13
C SER A 362 1.99 -18.28 -10.35
N ARG A 363 2.84 -17.63 -11.15
CA ARG A 363 4.22 -18.07 -11.36
C ARG A 363 5.03 -18.07 -10.07
N LEU A 364 4.88 -17.03 -9.25
CA LEU A 364 5.55 -16.90 -7.96
C LEU A 364 5.15 -18.05 -7.04
N ARG A 365 3.84 -18.26 -6.82
CA ARG A 365 3.33 -19.34 -5.96
C ARG A 365 3.70 -20.74 -6.45
N THR A 366 3.65 -20.99 -7.76
CA THR A 366 3.97 -22.30 -8.34
C THR A 366 5.47 -22.60 -8.28
N ARG A 367 6.33 -21.62 -8.56
CA ARG A 367 7.79 -21.83 -8.56
C ARG A 367 8.39 -21.79 -7.16
N TYR A 368 7.78 -21.04 -6.27
CA TYR A 368 8.24 -20.83 -4.90
C TYR A 368 7.09 -21.08 -3.92
N PRO A 369 6.65 -22.35 -3.76
CA PRO A 369 5.50 -22.66 -2.90
C PRO A 369 5.72 -22.25 -1.44
N GLY A 370 6.97 -22.13 -0.99
CA GLY A 370 7.32 -21.62 0.35
C GLY A 370 7.10 -20.11 0.54
N ILE A 371 6.61 -19.38 -0.46
CA ILE A 371 6.20 -17.97 -0.29
C ILE A 371 4.99 -17.85 0.62
N ASP A 372 4.15 -18.89 0.68
CA ASP A 372 3.07 -19.02 1.65
C ASP A 372 3.65 -19.45 3.01
N SER A 373 3.44 -18.63 4.03
CA SER A 373 3.95 -18.86 5.39
C SER A 373 3.21 -19.95 6.16
N GLY A 374 2.22 -20.61 5.56
CA GLY A 374 1.44 -21.66 6.22
C GLY A 374 0.34 -21.09 7.09
N GLY A 375 -0.34 -20.05 6.60
CA GLY A 375 -1.53 -19.48 7.23
C GLY A 375 -1.35 -18.14 7.96
N PHE A 376 -0.27 -17.41 7.71
CA PHE A 376 -0.11 -16.00 8.16
C PHE A 376 -0.09 -15.00 6.99
N GLY A 377 -0.29 -15.46 5.76
CA GLY A 377 -0.09 -14.69 4.54
C GLY A 377 1.21 -15.04 3.83
N TRP A 378 1.49 -14.37 2.72
CA TRP A 378 2.75 -14.56 2.00
C TRP A 378 3.89 -13.79 2.66
N TYR A 379 5.09 -14.37 2.65
CA TYR A 379 6.30 -13.68 3.04
C TYR A 379 6.57 -12.47 2.15
N ASP A 380 7.18 -11.47 2.74
CA ASP A 380 7.23 -10.13 2.18
C ASP A 380 8.17 -10.00 0.98
N CYS A 381 9.22 -10.81 0.93
CA CYS A 381 10.21 -10.73 -0.14
C CYS A 381 10.69 -12.10 -0.63
N ILE A 382 11.16 -12.11 -1.88
CA ILE A 382 11.85 -13.24 -2.49
C ILE A 382 13.00 -12.75 -3.38
N SER A 383 14.21 -13.24 -3.12
CA SER A 383 15.39 -12.93 -3.92
C SER A 383 15.46 -13.73 -5.21
N LYS A 384 16.30 -13.27 -6.13
CA LYS A 384 16.60 -13.92 -7.41
C LYS A 384 17.06 -15.38 -7.28
N ASP A 385 17.83 -15.71 -6.25
CA ASP A 385 18.27 -17.08 -5.95
C ASP A 385 17.20 -17.92 -5.22
N GLY A 386 16.03 -17.33 -4.92
CA GLY A 386 14.90 -18.01 -4.32
C GLY A 386 14.91 -18.04 -2.79
N ARG A 387 15.75 -17.24 -2.13
CA ARG A 387 15.67 -17.06 -0.68
C ARG A 387 14.42 -16.24 -0.37
N ILE A 388 13.66 -16.73 0.60
CA ILE A 388 12.44 -16.11 1.10
C ILE A 388 12.74 -15.74 2.54
N ASN A 389 12.39 -14.52 2.93
CA ASN A 389 12.59 -14.08 4.31
C ASN A 389 11.51 -14.62 5.24
N SER A 390 11.66 -14.40 6.55
CA SER A 390 10.65 -14.84 7.53
C SER A 390 9.69 -13.73 7.94
N LYS A 391 9.80 -12.53 7.36
CA LYS A 391 8.99 -11.36 7.72
C LYS A 391 7.72 -11.25 6.88
N ILE A 392 6.69 -10.68 7.49
CA ILE A 392 5.46 -10.23 6.85
C ILE A 392 5.12 -8.84 7.39
N LEU A 393 4.94 -7.86 6.50
CA LEU A 393 4.58 -6.48 6.86
C LEU A 393 3.07 -6.27 6.72
N SER A 394 2.43 -5.61 7.70
CA SER A 394 0.99 -5.33 7.62
C SER A 394 0.65 -4.38 6.47
N LEU A 395 1.51 -3.40 6.21
CA LEU A 395 1.36 -2.46 5.10
C LEU A 395 1.22 -3.20 3.77
N ASP A 396 2.14 -4.13 3.53
CA ASP A 396 2.27 -4.86 2.26
C ASP A 396 1.14 -5.87 2.09
N GLN A 397 0.74 -6.54 3.17
CA GLN A 397 -0.46 -7.40 3.18
C GLN A 397 -1.74 -6.60 2.89
N GLY A 398 -1.86 -5.41 3.48
CA GLY A 398 -2.97 -4.51 3.23
C GLY A 398 -3.07 -4.10 1.77
N MET A 399 -1.95 -3.67 1.17
CA MET A 399 -1.88 -3.30 -0.24
C MET A 399 -2.17 -4.47 -1.16
N LEU A 400 -1.64 -5.67 -0.86
CA LEU A 400 -1.86 -6.87 -1.65
C LEU A 400 -3.35 -7.19 -1.77
N VAL A 401 -4.07 -7.24 -0.64
CA VAL A 401 -5.50 -7.55 -0.63
C VAL A 401 -6.31 -6.44 -1.32
N LEU A 402 -6.03 -5.18 -0.99
CA LEU A 402 -6.81 -4.04 -1.51
C LEU A 402 -6.56 -3.75 -2.99
N ALA A 403 -5.44 -4.17 -3.57
CA ALA A 403 -5.21 -4.06 -5.01
C ALA A 403 -6.33 -4.74 -5.82
N PHE A 404 -6.84 -5.88 -5.35
CA PHE A 404 -7.90 -6.65 -6.00
C PHE A 404 -9.30 -6.05 -5.85
N TYR A 405 -9.53 -5.22 -4.82
CA TYR A 405 -10.82 -4.60 -4.48
C TYR A 405 -10.78 -3.07 -4.47
N SER A 406 -9.80 -2.51 -5.18
CA SER A 406 -9.62 -1.06 -5.28
C SER A 406 -10.84 -0.37 -5.89
N LYS A 407 -11.57 -1.03 -6.80
CA LYS A 407 -12.80 -0.47 -7.41
C LYS A 407 -13.83 -0.12 -6.33
N GLU A 408 -14.07 -1.02 -5.39
CA GLU A 408 -15.04 -0.84 -4.32
C GLU A 408 -14.54 0.23 -3.34
N THR A 409 -13.28 0.18 -2.92
CA THR A 409 -12.65 1.20 -2.06
C THR A 409 -12.75 2.61 -2.68
N ARG A 410 -12.36 2.77 -3.96
CA ARG A 410 -12.48 4.02 -4.73
C ARG A 410 -13.93 4.52 -4.79
N SER A 411 -14.88 3.62 -4.99
CA SER A 411 -16.30 4.00 -5.06
C SER A 411 -16.78 4.60 -3.74
N TYR A 412 -16.31 4.08 -2.61
CA TYR A 412 -16.64 4.62 -1.30
C TYR A 412 -15.96 5.96 -1.03
N VAL A 413 -14.66 6.10 -1.36
CA VAL A 413 -13.95 7.40 -1.30
C VAL A 413 -14.69 8.44 -2.14
N LYS A 414 -15.01 8.14 -3.39
CA LYS A 414 -15.74 9.04 -4.30
C LYS A 414 -17.09 9.45 -3.73
N LYS A 415 -17.83 8.50 -3.14
CA LYS A 415 -19.12 8.79 -2.51
C LYS A 415 -18.98 9.75 -1.32
N PHE A 416 -17.95 9.56 -0.49
CA PHE A 416 -17.62 10.49 0.60
C PHE A 416 -17.22 11.87 0.10
N LEU A 417 -16.31 11.96 -0.87
CA LEU A 417 -15.90 13.24 -1.44
C LEU A 417 -17.08 13.96 -2.11
N LYS A 418 -17.98 13.23 -2.77
CA LYS A 418 -19.21 13.79 -3.35
C LYS A 418 -20.14 14.35 -2.28
N SER A 419 -20.37 13.65 -1.18
CA SER A 419 -21.23 14.14 -0.09
C SER A 419 -20.64 15.38 0.60
N LYS A 420 -19.33 15.59 0.50
CA LYS A 420 -18.60 16.75 1.02
C LYS A 420 -18.39 17.86 -0.01
N GLY A 421 -18.90 17.73 -1.25
CA GLY A 421 -18.73 18.72 -2.31
C GLY A 421 -17.28 18.89 -2.78
N LYS A 422 -16.47 17.83 -2.73
CA LYS A 422 -15.02 17.88 -2.97
C LYS A 422 -14.58 17.41 -4.36
N ILE A 423 -15.50 16.90 -5.18
CA ILE A 423 -15.19 16.32 -6.49
C ILE A 423 -14.62 17.36 -7.48
N GLU A 424 -15.16 18.58 -7.50
CA GLU A 424 -14.66 19.63 -8.38
C GLU A 424 -13.21 20.02 -8.05
N VAL A 425 -12.91 20.17 -6.76
CA VAL A 425 -11.54 20.47 -6.29
C VAL A 425 -10.60 19.30 -6.59
N LEU A 426 -11.04 18.05 -6.45
CA LEU A 426 -10.24 16.88 -6.83
C LEU A 426 -9.89 16.92 -8.33
N ASN A 427 -10.86 17.23 -9.19
CA ASN A 427 -10.61 17.36 -10.63
C ASN A 427 -9.68 18.53 -10.96
N GLU A 428 -9.79 19.65 -10.24
CA GLU A 428 -8.88 20.79 -10.35
C GLU A 428 -7.44 20.38 -10.00
N ILE A 429 -7.24 19.69 -8.88
CA ILE A 429 -5.92 19.17 -8.48
C ILE A 429 -5.31 18.29 -9.58
N TYR A 430 -6.06 17.29 -10.08
CA TYR A 430 -5.56 16.39 -11.11
C TYR A 430 -5.43 17.04 -12.49
N SER A 431 -6.07 18.18 -12.74
CA SER A 431 -5.80 18.97 -13.95
C SER A 431 -4.34 19.47 -14.00
N HIS A 432 -3.69 19.60 -12.83
CA HIS A 432 -2.26 19.93 -12.70
C HIS A 432 -1.35 18.68 -12.68
N PHE A 433 -1.87 17.47 -12.94
CA PHE A 433 -1.06 16.26 -13.08
C PHE A 433 -0.40 16.18 -14.46
N HIS A 434 0.53 17.09 -14.71
CA HIS A 434 1.38 17.15 -15.89
C HIS A 434 2.73 17.77 -15.53
N GLU A 435 3.68 17.66 -16.46
CA GLU A 435 5.02 18.25 -16.37
C GLU A 435 4.99 19.78 -16.42
#